data_AF-A0A1V5E608-F1
#
_entry.id   AF-A0A1V5E608-F1
#
_cell.length_a   1.000
_cell.length_b   1.000
_cell.length_c   1.000
_cell.angle_alpha   90.00
_cell.angle_beta   90.00
_cell.angle_gamma   90.00
#
_symmetry.space_group_name_H-M   'P 1'
#
loop_
_entity.id
_entity.type
_entity.pdbx_description
1 polymer ?
#
loop_
_entity_poly.entity_id
_entity_poly.type
_entity_poly.pdbx_seq_one_letter_code
_entity_poly.pdbx_strand_id
1 'polypeptide(L)'
;MPFTSETRYMITANRINDHKRAHLKGAPQIVLKKCSHLFLNGKQVPLSAGDREDILARNEDYILTSNVPEIVPFLLFVLFGWPLALPVLLILCIDLGTDMLPAVGLGMEPSSPDIMNLKPRDPQEKLLNWKMLARSYGFIGPLQTLFAYLIFFDILLTGGWSWDQKLNIDDSLYISAVTAFFSSVVVTQIFNVFACRTRRTSVFSKFLPNRVILIGIVAEILMILLLAHLPPFRTLLGTAPFPTYYYGWMAGFGTLVLLGEEGRKYLNRRFGLFELTL
;
A
#
# COMPACT_ATOMS: atom_id res chain seq x y z
N MET A 1 -11.11 3.82 -26.94
CA MET A 1 -11.52 5.00 -26.15
C MET A 1 -10.40 5.33 -25.19
N PRO A 2 -9.75 6.50 -25.35
CA PRO A 2 -8.71 6.95 -24.44
C PRO A 2 -9.27 7.21 -23.03
N PHE A 3 -8.38 7.27 -22.04
CA PHE A 3 -8.75 7.62 -20.67
C PHE A 3 -9.22 9.09 -20.61
N THR A 4 -10.31 9.35 -19.90
CA THR A 4 -10.71 10.70 -19.50
C THR A 4 -11.00 10.74 -18.00
N SER A 5 -10.80 11.90 -17.36
CA SER A 5 -11.11 12.10 -15.94
C SER A 5 -12.61 11.93 -15.61
N GLU A 6 -13.47 12.16 -16.60
CA GLU A 6 -14.92 11.93 -16.51
C GLU A 6 -15.25 10.43 -16.50
N THR A 7 -14.70 9.67 -17.44
CA THR A 7 -15.00 8.24 -17.57
C THR A 7 -14.22 7.37 -16.58
N ARG A 8 -13.01 7.81 -16.21
CA ARG A 8 -12.07 7.13 -15.30
C ARG A 8 -11.68 5.71 -15.74
N TYR A 9 -11.78 5.41 -17.04
CA TYR A 9 -11.29 4.17 -17.65
C TYR A 9 -10.85 4.39 -19.10
N MET A 10 -10.05 3.46 -19.63
CA MET A 10 -9.64 3.36 -21.02
C MET A 10 -10.09 2.01 -21.58
N ILE A 11 -10.49 1.98 -22.85
CA ILE A 11 -10.81 0.75 -23.59
C ILE A 11 -9.98 0.66 -24.87
N THR A 12 -9.33 -0.47 -25.08
CA THR A 12 -8.70 -0.84 -26.34
C THR A 12 -9.42 -2.03 -26.96
N ALA A 13 -9.85 -1.91 -28.21
CA ALA A 13 -10.46 -3.01 -28.95
C ALA A 13 -9.41 -3.64 -29.87
N ASN A 14 -9.12 -4.92 -29.64
CA ASN A 14 -8.13 -5.68 -30.38
C ASN A 14 -8.81 -6.89 -31.04
N ARG A 15 -8.30 -7.34 -32.20
CA ARG A 15 -8.72 -8.60 -32.81
C ARG A 15 -7.73 -9.68 -32.40
N ILE A 16 -8.19 -10.71 -31.69
CA ILE A 16 -7.38 -11.82 -31.20
C ILE A 16 -8.08 -13.11 -31.62
N ASN A 17 -7.39 -13.97 -32.38
CA ASN A 17 -7.92 -15.25 -32.91
C ASN A 17 -9.30 -15.09 -33.59
N ASP A 18 -9.38 -14.16 -34.55
CA ASP A 18 -10.62 -13.76 -35.27
C ASP A 18 -11.78 -13.19 -34.45
N HIS A 19 -11.66 -13.13 -33.12
CA HIS A 19 -12.63 -12.50 -32.26
C HIS A 19 -12.23 -11.06 -31.94
N LYS A 20 -13.20 -10.14 -31.97
CA LYS A 20 -13.02 -8.78 -31.43
C LYS A 20 -13.11 -8.85 -29.90
N ARG A 21 -12.04 -8.50 -29.21
CA ARG A 21 -11.97 -8.40 -27.74
C ARG A 21 -11.69 -6.97 -27.32
N ALA A 22 -12.46 -6.46 -26.36
CA ALA A 22 -12.21 -5.16 -25.74
C ALA A 22 -11.54 -5.36 -24.38
N HIS A 23 -10.40 -4.73 -24.16
CA HIS A 23 -9.73 -4.68 -22.87
C HIS A 23 -10.01 -3.33 -22.22
N LEU A 24 -10.39 -3.36 -20.94
CA LEU A 24 -10.69 -2.17 -20.15
C LEU A 24 -9.73 -2.11 -18.96
N LYS A 25 -9.11 -0.94 -18.73
CA LYS A 25 -8.42 -0.63 -17.47
C LYS A 25 -8.92 0.70 -16.92
N GLY A 26 -8.98 0.85 -15.61
CA GLY A 26 -9.46 2.08 -14.99
C GLY A 26 -9.61 1.97 -13.48
N ALA A 27 -10.28 2.95 -12.88
CA ALA A 27 -10.53 2.98 -11.46
C ALA A 27 -11.37 1.75 -11.02
N PRO A 28 -10.96 0.98 -9.98
CA PRO A 28 -11.59 -0.29 -9.61
C PRO A 28 -13.12 -0.22 -9.47
N GLN A 29 -13.63 0.84 -8.86
CA GLN A 29 -15.06 1.10 -8.65
C GLN A 29 -15.86 1.30 -9.95
N ILE A 30 -15.22 1.72 -11.03
CA ILE A 30 -15.86 1.86 -12.35
C ILE A 30 -15.74 0.55 -13.13
N VAL A 31 -14.59 -0.11 -13.05
CA VAL A 31 -14.35 -1.40 -13.72
C VAL A 31 -15.30 -2.47 -13.16
N LEU A 32 -15.35 -2.64 -11.83
CA LEU A 32 -16.14 -3.70 -11.19
C LEU A 32 -17.65 -3.56 -11.43
N LYS A 33 -18.16 -2.33 -11.58
CA LYS A 33 -19.57 -2.09 -11.96
C LYS A 33 -19.91 -2.67 -13.33
N LYS A 34 -18.93 -2.84 -14.22
CA LYS A 34 -19.08 -3.41 -15.56
C LYS A 34 -18.78 -4.92 -15.62
N CYS A 35 -18.31 -5.52 -14.54
CA CYS A 35 -17.93 -6.94 -14.48
C CYS A 35 -19.10 -7.82 -14.01
N SER A 36 -19.35 -8.93 -14.69
CA SER A 36 -20.33 -9.96 -14.26
C SER A 36 -19.68 -11.17 -13.59
N HIS A 37 -18.40 -11.42 -13.87
CA HIS A 37 -17.66 -12.59 -13.39
C HIS A 37 -16.26 -12.18 -12.94
N LEU A 38 -15.73 -12.91 -11.96
CA LEU A 38 -14.34 -12.89 -11.53
C LEU A 38 -13.58 -14.06 -12.15
N PHE A 39 -12.30 -13.86 -12.43
CA PHE A 39 -11.41 -14.94 -12.85
C PHE A 39 -10.46 -15.28 -11.70
N LEU A 40 -10.76 -16.36 -10.97
CA LEU A 40 -10.01 -16.80 -9.79
C LEU A 40 -9.41 -18.17 -10.06
N ASN A 41 -8.08 -18.29 -9.93
CA ASN A 41 -7.34 -19.56 -10.07
C ASN A 41 -7.70 -20.35 -11.34
N GLY A 42 -7.86 -19.67 -12.47
CA GLY A 42 -8.17 -20.30 -13.76
C GLY A 42 -9.66 -20.57 -14.01
N LYS A 43 -10.55 -20.24 -13.06
CA LYS A 43 -12.01 -20.45 -13.19
C LYS A 43 -12.77 -19.13 -13.18
N GLN A 44 -13.84 -19.06 -13.98
CA GLN A 44 -14.79 -17.96 -13.94
C GLN A 44 -15.84 -18.23 -12.85
N VAL A 45 -16.03 -17.27 -11.95
CA VAL A 45 -16.99 -17.33 -10.85
C VAL A 45 -17.91 -16.11 -10.95
N PRO A 46 -19.23 -16.22 -10.76
CA PRO A 46 -20.12 -15.05 -10.77
C PRO A 46 -19.71 -14.04 -9.70
N LEU A 47 -19.73 -12.75 -10.05
CA LEU A 47 -19.37 -11.66 -9.15
C LEU A 47 -20.62 -11.20 -8.39
N SER A 48 -20.71 -11.49 -7.08
CA SER A 48 -21.81 -11.00 -6.24
C SER A 48 -21.61 -9.53 -5.83
N ALA A 49 -22.67 -8.91 -5.29
CA ALA A 49 -22.59 -7.56 -4.75
C ALA A 49 -21.61 -7.48 -3.55
N GLY A 50 -21.67 -8.47 -2.64
CA GLY A 50 -20.76 -8.55 -1.49
C GLY A 50 -19.30 -8.70 -1.90
N ASP A 51 -19.01 -9.45 -2.96
CA ASP A 51 -17.66 -9.58 -3.50
C ASP A 51 -17.09 -8.24 -3.98
N ARG A 52 -17.91 -7.44 -4.70
CA ARG A 52 -17.51 -6.11 -5.17
C ARG A 52 -17.15 -5.19 -4.01
N GLU A 53 -17.97 -5.21 -2.97
CA GLU A 53 -17.77 -4.37 -1.79
C GLU A 53 -16.51 -4.75 -1.02
N ASP A 54 -16.26 -6.05 -0.81
CA ASP A 54 -15.06 -6.53 -0.12
C ASP A 54 -13.78 -6.20 -0.93
N ILE A 55 -13.80 -6.41 -2.24
CA ILE A 55 -12.69 -6.04 -3.14
C ILE A 55 -12.39 -4.54 -3.06
N LEU A 56 -13.42 -3.70 -3.14
CA LEU A 56 -13.26 -2.26 -3.14
C LEU A 56 -12.76 -1.74 -1.78
N ALA A 57 -13.36 -2.21 -0.68
CA ALA A 57 -12.96 -1.81 0.66
C ALA A 57 -11.50 -2.13 0.95
N ARG A 58 -11.02 -3.34 0.61
CA ARG A 58 -9.61 -3.72 0.83
C ARG A 58 -8.64 -2.87 0.01
N ASN A 59 -8.99 -2.58 -1.24
CA ASN A 59 -8.17 -1.72 -2.10
C ASN A 59 -8.09 -0.28 -1.57
N GLU A 60 -9.23 0.30 -1.17
CA GLU A 60 -9.25 1.65 -0.60
C GLU A 60 -8.52 1.71 0.74
N ASP A 61 -8.73 0.74 1.64
CA ASP A 61 -8.01 0.61 2.91
C ASP A 61 -6.48 0.56 2.70
N TYR A 62 -6.03 -0.21 1.72
CA TYR A 62 -4.62 -0.37 1.39
C TYR A 62 -4.01 0.96 0.90
N ILE A 63 -4.57 1.54 -0.17
CA ILE A 63 -4.06 2.77 -0.80
C ILE A 63 -4.12 3.97 0.16
N LEU A 64 -5.19 4.12 0.93
CA LEU A 64 -5.30 5.24 1.87
C LEU A 64 -4.26 5.19 2.99
N THR A 65 -3.74 4.00 3.29
CA THR A 65 -2.73 3.83 4.33
C THR A 65 -1.37 4.31 3.87
N SER A 66 -0.98 4.12 2.60
CA SER A 66 0.28 4.63 2.02
C SER A 66 0.33 6.14 1.92
N ASN A 67 -0.81 6.81 1.74
CA ASN A 67 -0.86 8.28 1.67
C ASN A 67 -0.27 8.99 2.91
N VAL A 68 -0.35 8.39 4.09
CA VAL A 68 0.12 9.04 5.34
C VAL A 68 1.64 9.19 5.36
N PRO A 69 2.44 8.11 5.22
CA PRO A 69 3.90 8.24 5.14
C PRO A 69 4.39 9.02 3.92
N GLU A 70 3.54 9.28 2.93
CA GLU A 70 3.87 10.14 1.78
C GLU A 70 3.63 11.62 2.05
N ILE A 71 2.50 11.97 2.67
CA ILE A 71 2.10 13.36 2.92
C ILE A 71 2.81 13.92 4.16
N VAL A 72 2.93 13.13 5.23
CA VAL A 72 3.47 13.60 6.51
C VAL A 72 4.89 14.15 6.37
N PRO A 73 5.83 13.54 5.62
CA PRO A 73 7.16 14.12 5.47
C PRO A 73 7.19 15.51 4.87
N PHE A 74 6.35 15.75 3.86
CA PHE A 74 6.21 17.07 3.27
C PHE A 74 5.61 18.07 4.26
N LEU A 75 4.58 17.67 5.02
CA LEU A 75 3.99 18.52 6.05
C LEU A 75 4.98 18.87 7.16
N LEU A 76 5.75 17.91 7.65
CA LEU A 76 6.75 18.15 8.69
C LEU A 76 7.90 19.03 8.20
N PHE A 77 8.31 18.88 6.93
CA PHE A 77 9.28 19.77 6.30
C PHE A 77 8.75 21.21 6.25
N VAL A 78 7.53 21.43 5.77
CA VAL A 78 6.97 22.79 5.63
C VAL A 78 6.66 23.44 6.97
N LEU A 79 6.10 22.70 7.93
CA LEU A 79 5.62 23.26 9.19
C LEU A 79 6.71 23.40 10.26
N PHE A 80 7.64 22.44 10.31
CA PHE A 80 8.65 22.34 11.38
C PHE A 80 10.09 22.46 10.87
N GLY A 81 10.29 22.61 9.56
CA GLY A 81 11.63 22.68 8.97
C GLY A 81 12.42 21.38 9.08
N TRP A 82 11.75 20.24 9.27
CA TRP A 82 12.41 18.93 9.32
C TRP A 82 13.04 18.57 7.99
N PRO A 83 14.14 17.80 7.93
CA PRO A 83 14.68 17.31 6.66
C PRO A 83 13.62 16.56 5.84
N LEU A 84 13.55 16.83 4.53
CA LEU A 84 12.55 16.23 3.64
C LEU A 84 12.84 14.74 3.41
N ALA A 85 12.20 13.88 4.21
CA ALA A 85 12.49 12.46 4.19
C ALA A 85 12.03 11.73 2.91
N LEU A 86 11.06 12.28 2.18
CA LEU A 86 10.50 11.66 0.97
C LEU A 86 10.22 12.69 -0.15
N PRO A 87 11.10 12.79 -1.16
CA PRO A 87 10.88 13.61 -2.35
C PRO A 87 9.76 13.09 -3.25
N VAL A 88 9.15 13.99 -4.03
CA VAL A 88 8.02 13.69 -4.93
C VAL A 88 8.31 12.56 -5.93
N LEU A 89 9.54 12.48 -6.45
CA LEU A 89 9.92 11.41 -7.38
C LEU A 89 9.80 10.02 -6.73
N LEU A 90 10.14 9.89 -5.45
CA LEU A 90 10.01 8.63 -4.73
C LEU A 90 8.56 8.31 -4.37
N ILE A 91 7.73 9.33 -4.10
CA ILE A 91 6.27 9.15 -3.96
C ILE A 91 5.70 8.54 -5.25
N LEU A 92 6.07 9.08 -6.42
CA LEU A 92 5.63 8.53 -7.70
C LEU A 92 6.10 7.08 -7.91
N CYS A 93 7.29 6.72 -7.43
CA CYS A 93 7.76 5.33 -7.46
C CYS A 93 6.92 4.40 -6.58
N ILE A 94 6.38 4.89 -5.45
CA ILE A 94 5.48 4.12 -4.59
C ILE A 94 4.14 3.92 -5.30
N ASP A 95 3.47 5.03 -5.64
CA ASP A 95 2.10 5.04 -6.19
C ASP A 95 1.98 4.29 -7.53
N LEU A 96 2.92 4.53 -8.45
CA LEU A 96 2.87 3.99 -9.80
C LEU A 96 3.67 2.68 -9.94
N GLY A 97 4.65 2.48 -9.06
CA GLY A 97 5.56 1.34 -9.12
C GLY A 97 5.13 0.22 -8.19
N THR A 98 5.32 0.40 -6.88
CA THR A 98 5.18 -0.66 -5.88
C THR A 98 3.72 -1.01 -5.61
N ASP A 99 2.86 -0.02 -5.35
CA ASP A 99 1.51 -0.26 -4.82
C ASP A 99 0.53 -0.85 -5.84
N MET A 100 0.81 -0.74 -7.14
CA MET A 100 -0.06 -1.23 -8.20
C MET A 100 -0.27 -2.75 -8.17
N LEU A 101 0.81 -3.52 -8.05
CA LEU A 101 0.74 -4.99 -8.14
C LEU A 101 0.06 -5.61 -6.91
N PRO A 102 0.39 -5.23 -5.67
CA PRO A 102 -0.31 -5.72 -4.48
C PRO A 102 -1.77 -5.29 -4.44
N ALA A 103 -2.12 -4.05 -4.87
CA ALA A 103 -3.52 -3.62 -4.94
C ALA A 103 -4.34 -4.51 -5.90
N VAL A 104 -3.82 -4.76 -7.11
CA VAL A 104 -4.44 -5.72 -8.04
C VAL A 104 -4.55 -7.11 -7.41
N GLY A 105 -3.50 -7.54 -6.69
CA GLY A 105 -3.49 -8.79 -5.94
C GLY A 105 -4.59 -8.86 -4.88
N LEU A 106 -4.82 -7.80 -4.10
CA LEU A 106 -5.89 -7.71 -3.11
C LEU A 106 -7.27 -7.78 -3.76
N GLY A 107 -7.42 -7.21 -4.96
CA GLY A 107 -8.67 -7.31 -5.72
C GLY A 107 -8.97 -8.70 -6.29
N MET A 108 -7.97 -9.58 -6.35
CA MET A 108 -8.11 -10.98 -6.75
C MET A 108 -8.21 -11.94 -5.56
N GLU A 109 -8.14 -11.42 -4.34
CA GLU A 109 -8.23 -12.23 -3.14
C GLU A 109 -9.70 -12.65 -2.91
N PRO A 110 -9.99 -13.95 -2.68
CA PRO A 110 -11.35 -14.41 -2.48
C PRO A 110 -12.01 -13.66 -1.31
N SER A 111 -13.29 -13.36 -1.48
CA SER A 111 -14.10 -12.67 -0.49
C SER A 111 -14.15 -13.45 0.82
N SER A 112 -14.53 -12.75 1.88
CA SER A 112 -14.69 -13.37 3.20
C SER A 112 -15.83 -14.39 3.17
N PRO A 113 -15.67 -15.63 3.70
CA PRO A 113 -16.69 -16.68 3.57
C PRO A 113 -18.09 -16.27 4.05
N ASP A 114 -18.15 -15.44 5.09
CA ASP A 114 -19.39 -14.99 5.71
C ASP A 114 -20.03 -13.78 5.02
N ILE A 115 -19.47 -13.26 3.92
CA ILE A 115 -19.94 -12.01 3.29
C ILE A 115 -21.40 -12.10 2.83
N MET A 116 -21.83 -13.27 2.35
CA MET A 116 -23.20 -13.53 1.90
C MET A 116 -24.19 -13.73 3.05
N ASN A 117 -23.68 -13.96 4.28
CA ASN A 117 -24.50 -14.08 5.49
C ASN A 117 -24.70 -12.73 6.18
N LEU A 118 -24.03 -11.68 5.70
CA LEU A 118 -24.18 -10.32 6.20
C LEU A 118 -25.34 -9.61 5.50
N LYS A 119 -25.95 -8.64 6.19
CA LYS A 119 -26.98 -7.80 5.57
C LYS A 119 -26.35 -6.99 4.43
N PRO A 120 -27.05 -6.80 3.30
CA PRO A 120 -26.60 -5.91 2.24
C PRO A 120 -26.32 -4.52 2.79
N ARG A 121 -25.25 -3.88 2.29
CA ARG A 121 -24.87 -2.53 2.70
C ARG A 121 -25.99 -1.54 2.40
N ASP A 122 -26.15 -0.53 3.26
CA ASP A 122 -26.97 0.62 2.96
C ASP A 122 -26.40 1.37 1.72
N PRO A 123 -27.19 1.58 0.65
CA PRO A 123 -26.76 2.36 -0.51
C PRO A 123 -26.29 3.78 -0.18
N GLN A 124 -26.74 4.36 0.93
CA GLN A 124 -26.32 5.70 1.39
C GLN A 124 -24.99 5.68 2.14
N GLU A 125 -24.59 4.52 2.67
CA GLU A 125 -23.29 4.38 3.31
C GLU A 125 -22.20 4.60 2.28
N LYS A 126 -21.19 5.41 2.62
CA LYS A 126 -20.05 5.67 1.73
C LYS A 126 -19.05 4.53 1.87
N LEU A 127 -18.37 4.20 0.76
CA LEU A 127 -17.29 3.21 0.77
C LEU A 127 -16.10 3.72 1.60
N LEU A 128 -15.71 4.96 1.35
CA LEU A 128 -14.90 5.79 2.22
C LEU A 128 -15.72 6.24 3.43
N ASN A 129 -15.64 5.49 4.52
CA ASN A 129 -16.27 5.87 5.79
C ASN A 129 -15.24 6.35 6.82
N TRP A 130 -15.73 6.99 7.88
CA TRP A 130 -14.87 7.51 8.94
C TRP A 130 -14.09 6.41 9.67
N LYS A 131 -14.66 5.21 9.82
CA LYS A 131 -14.01 4.06 10.46
C LYS A 131 -12.74 3.63 9.69
N MET A 132 -12.85 3.56 8.36
CA MET A 132 -11.75 3.25 7.43
C MET A 132 -10.67 4.34 7.48
N LEU A 133 -11.09 5.62 7.44
CA LEU A 133 -10.17 6.74 7.57
C LEU A 133 -9.46 6.74 8.93
N ALA A 134 -10.16 6.49 10.03
CA ALA A 134 -9.56 6.42 11.36
C ALA A 134 -8.56 5.26 11.49
N ARG A 135 -8.81 4.11 10.84
CA ARG A 135 -7.83 3.01 10.75
C ARG A 135 -6.59 3.41 9.95
N SER A 136 -6.78 3.88 8.72
CA SER A 136 -5.68 4.19 7.81
C SER A 136 -4.89 5.44 8.25
N TYR A 137 -5.58 6.58 8.42
CA TYR A 137 -4.96 7.87 8.77
C TYR A 137 -4.68 8.05 10.27
N GLY A 138 -5.44 7.38 11.13
CA GLY A 138 -5.31 7.54 12.58
C GLY A 138 -4.43 6.49 13.27
N PHE A 139 -4.18 5.34 12.62
CA PHE A 139 -3.47 4.24 13.25
C PHE A 139 -2.34 3.67 12.39
N ILE A 140 -2.64 2.98 11.29
CA ILE A 140 -1.61 2.24 10.53
C ILE A 140 -0.65 3.19 9.81
N GLY A 141 -1.16 4.21 9.12
CA GLY A 141 -0.33 5.17 8.40
C GLY A 141 0.62 5.96 9.30
N PRO A 142 0.17 6.52 10.44
CA PRO A 142 1.07 7.15 11.41
C PRO A 142 2.12 6.19 11.98
N LEU A 143 1.77 4.92 12.20
CA LEU A 143 2.71 3.91 12.68
C LEU A 143 3.80 3.62 11.65
N GLN A 144 3.43 3.47 10.37
CA GLN A 144 4.40 3.32 9.27
C GLN A 144 5.32 4.55 9.16
N THR A 145 4.74 5.75 9.23
CA THR A 145 5.46 7.02 9.17
C THR A 145 6.47 7.14 10.31
N LEU A 146 6.05 6.81 11.53
CA LEU A 146 6.91 6.80 12.71
C LEU A 146 8.10 5.86 12.50
N PHE A 147 7.86 4.62 12.10
CA PHE A 147 8.90 3.63 11.88
C PHE A 147 9.88 4.02 10.77
N ALA A 148 9.39 4.59 9.67
CA ALA A 148 10.24 5.11 8.61
C ALA A 148 11.11 6.28 9.12
N TYR A 149 10.56 7.16 9.95
CA TYR A 149 11.32 8.25 10.56
C TYR A 149 12.36 7.79 11.58
N LEU A 150 12.07 6.74 12.36
CA LEU A 150 13.06 6.17 13.27
C LEU A 150 14.31 5.72 12.51
N ILE A 151 14.15 5.03 11.37
CA ILE A 151 15.28 4.63 10.52
C ILE A 151 15.97 5.84 9.89
N PHE A 152 15.20 6.79 9.35
CA PHE A 152 15.73 7.99 8.73
C PHE A 152 16.63 8.79 9.68
N PHE A 153 16.14 9.07 10.89
CA PHE A 153 16.92 9.82 11.87
C PHE A 153 18.05 8.99 12.48
N ASP A 154 17.89 7.68 12.65
CA ASP A 154 18.98 6.81 13.12
C ASP A 154 20.17 6.87 12.15
N ILE A 155 19.94 6.81 10.84
CA ILE A 155 21.00 6.96 9.83
C ILE A 155 21.66 8.33 9.93
N LEU A 156 20.89 9.41 10.01
CA LEU A 156 21.45 10.76 10.10
C LEU A 156 22.29 10.94 11.37
N LEU A 157 21.76 10.56 12.53
CA LEU A 157 22.41 10.75 13.83
C LEU A 157 23.66 9.87 13.96
N THR A 158 23.60 8.60 13.53
CA THR A 158 24.78 7.72 13.53
C THR A 158 25.82 8.13 12.49
N GLY A 159 25.39 8.77 11.40
CA GLY A 159 26.26 9.39 10.40
C GLY A 159 26.90 10.72 10.85
N GLY A 160 26.62 11.19 12.07
CA GLY A 160 27.22 12.39 12.66
C GLY A 160 26.47 13.69 12.36
N TRP A 161 25.27 13.61 11.76
CA TRP A 161 24.41 14.78 11.60
C TRP A 161 23.85 15.23 12.94
N SER A 162 23.74 16.54 13.11
CA SER A 162 23.10 17.20 14.24
C SER A 162 22.20 18.31 13.73
N TRP A 163 21.16 18.67 14.51
CA TRP A 163 20.16 19.65 14.12
C TRP A 163 20.73 21.03 13.77
N ASP A 164 21.91 21.38 14.28
CA ASP A 164 22.60 22.65 14.01
C ASP A 164 23.31 22.70 12.64
N GLN A 165 23.46 21.55 11.96
CA GLN A 165 24.12 21.45 10.68
C GLN A 165 23.13 21.54 9.52
N LYS A 166 23.45 22.38 8.53
CA LYS A 166 22.71 22.42 7.27
C LYS A 166 22.92 21.13 6.49
N LEU A 167 21.84 20.41 6.26
CA LEU A 167 21.80 19.22 5.42
C LEU A 167 21.80 19.63 3.94
N ASN A 168 22.84 19.22 3.22
CA ASN A 168 22.90 19.42 1.78
C ASN A 168 22.14 18.29 1.07
N ILE A 169 21.34 18.64 0.05
CA ILE A 169 20.51 17.69 -0.69
C ILE A 169 21.38 16.67 -1.45
N ASP A 170 22.59 17.06 -1.85
CA ASP A 170 23.55 16.21 -2.55
C ASP A 170 24.43 15.36 -1.60
N ASP A 171 24.26 15.50 -0.28
CA ASP A 171 25.04 14.74 0.69
C ASP A 171 24.66 13.26 0.63
N SER A 172 25.67 12.40 0.45
CA SER A 172 25.45 10.95 0.40
C SER A 172 24.80 10.42 1.67
N LEU A 173 25.04 11.04 2.83
CA LEU A 173 24.41 10.64 4.09
C LEU A 173 22.90 10.89 4.02
N TYR A 174 22.49 12.09 3.61
CA TYR A 174 21.09 12.48 3.45
C TYR A 174 20.35 11.58 2.45
N ILE A 175 20.95 11.39 1.27
CA ILE A 175 20.41 10.57 0.21
C ILE A 175 20.23 9.12 0.69
N SER A 176 21.15 8.60 1.50
CA SER A 176 21.03 7.26 2.08
C SER A 176 19.87 7.16 3.08
N ALA A 177 19.66 8.19 3.91
CA ALA A 177 18.53 8.26 4.84
C ALA A 177 17.19 8.34 4.08
N VAL A 178 17.10 9.20 3.05
CA VAL A 178 15.91 9.30 2.17
C VAL A 178 15.60 7.96 1.51
N THR A 179 16.62 7.27 1.00
CA THR A 179 16.45 5.95 0.38
C THR A 179 15.97 4.90 1.39
N ALA A 180 16.47 4.95 2.63
CA ALA A 180 16.03 4.08 3.71
C ALA A 180 14.60 4.40 4.18
N PHE A 181 14.20 5.67 4.22
CA PHE A 181 12.81 6.07 4.52
C PHE A 181 11.87 5.50 3.46
N PHE A 182 12.14 5.76 2.17
CA PHE A 182 11.40 5.17 1.06
C PHE A 182 11.30 3.64 1.17
N SER A 183 12.43 2.97 1.41
CA SER A 183 12.46 1.50 1.56
C SER A 183 11.63 1.03 2.74
N SER A 184 11.62 1.78 3.85
CA SER A 184 10.81 1.48 5.03
C SER A 184 9.31 1.58 4.75
N VAL A 185 8.89 2.59 3.97
CA VAL A 185 7.49 2.72 3.54
C VAL A 185 7.08 1.51 2.70
N VAL A 186 7.86 1.16 1.67
CA VAL A 186 7.55 0.01 0.80
C VAL A 186 7.55 -1.30 1.60
N VAL A 187 8.54 -1.53 2.47
CA VAL A 187 8.58 -2.76 3.28
C VAL A 187 7.40 -2.82 4.23
N THR A 188 7.04 -1.74 4.92
CA THR A 188 5.87 -1.75 5.81
C THR A 188 4.55 -1.88 5.05
N GLN A 189 4.49 -1.46 3.78
CA GLN A 189 3.36 -1.73 2.89
C GLN A 189 3.21 -3.22 2.57
N ILE A 190 4.29 -3.98 2.35
CA ILE A 190 4.21 -5.45 2.21
C ILE A 190 3.40 -6.07 3.36
N PHE A 191 3.68 -5.68 4.60
CA PHE A 191 2.96 -6.17 5.78
C PHE A 191 1.52 -5.65 5.84
N ASN A 192 1.29 -4.40 5.42
CA ASN A 192 -0.05 -3.84 5.31
C ASN A 192 -0.91 -4.57 4.26
N VAL A 193 -0.34 -5.05 3.16
CA VAL A 193 -1.05 -5.92 2.19
C VAL A 193 -1.62 -7.13 2.94
N PHE A 194 -0.80 -7.83 3.74
CA PHE A 194 -1.27 -8.97 4.52
C PHE A 194 -2.36 -8.57 5.53
N ALA A 195 -2.17 -7.44 6.21
CA ALA A 195 -3.13 -6.88 7.15
C ALA A 195 -4.51 -6.63 6.49
N CYS A 196 -4.52 -6.12 5.25
CA CYS A 196 -5.71 -5.82 4.46
C CYS A 196 -6.36 -7.03 3.78
N ARG A 197 -5.72 -8.21 3.73
CA ARG A 197 -6.32 -9.44 3.17
C ARG A 197 -7.58 -9.88 3.91
N THR A 198 -7.69 -9.54 5.19
CA THR A 198 -8.80 -9.92 6.06
C THR A 198 -9.26 -8.69 6.83
N ARG A 199 -10.57 -8.38 6.82
CA ARG A 199 -11.09 -7.21 7.55
C ARG A 199 -11.49 -7.55 8.99
N ARG A 200 -12.08 -8.74 9.19
CA ARG A 200 -12.63 -9.19 10.50
C ARG A 200 -11.92 -10.41 11.08
N THR A 201 -11.53 -11.37 10.24
CA THR A 201 -10.84 -12.60 10.66
C THR A 201 -9.34 -12.33 10.84
N SER A 202 -8.65 -13.23 11.54
CA SER A 202 -7.20 -13.15 11.68
C SER A 202 -6.53 -13.44 10.35
N VAL A 203 -5.39 -12.80 10.06
CA VAL A 203 -4.55 -13.14 8.91
C VAL A 203 -4.12 -14.61 8.94
N PHE A 204 -3.93 -15.20 10.12
CA PHE A 204 -3.56 -16.61 10.27
C PHE A 204 -4.67 -17.59 9.85
N SER A 205 -5.93 -17.14 9.72
CA SER A 205 -7.00 -18.00 9.21
C SER A 205 -6.89 -18.24 7.69
N LYS A 206 -6.13 -17.40 6.96
CA LYS A 206 -5.85 -17.52 5.53
C LYS A 206 -4.33 -17.58 5.30
N PHE A 207 -3.76 -18.76 5.51
CA PHE A 207 -2.30 -18.94 5.57
C PHE A 207 -1.56 -18.47 4.29
N LEU A 208 -2.07 -18.79 3.09
CA LEU A 208 -1.36 -18.48 1.85
C LEU A 208 -2.02 -17.32 1.07
N PRO A 209 -1.25 -16.29 0.67
CA PRO A 209 -1.72 -15.27 -0.26
C PRO A 209 -1.91 -15.84 -1.67
N ASN A 210 -2.72 -15.15 -2.49
CA ASN A 210 -2.79 -15.48 -3.90
C ASN A 210 -1.46 -15.19 -4.63
N ARG A 211 -1.28 -15.81 -5.81
CA ARG A 211 -0.02 -15.70 -6.57
C ARG A 211 0.30 -14.27 -7.01
N VAL A 212 -0.71 -13.44 -7.24
CA VAL A 212 -0.50 -12.06 -7.69
C VAL A 212 0.03 -11.19 -6.56
N ILE A 213 -0.45 -11.38 -5.32
CA ILE A 213 0.15 -10.77 -4.13
C ILE A 213 1.61 -11.18 -3.99
N LEU A 214 1.94 -12.47 -4.14
CA LEU A 214 3.34 -12.94 -4.07
C LEU A 214 4.22 -12.31 -5.15
N ILE A 215 3.74 -12.21 -6.38
CA ILE A 215 4.45 -11.52 -7.47
C ILE A 215 4.63 -10.04 -7.14
N GLY A 216 3.60 -9.39 -6.56
CA GLY A 216 3.68 -8.01 -6.10
C GLY A 216 4.80 -7.83 -5.07
N ILE A 217 4.81 -8.64 -4.01
CA ILE A 217 5.84 -8.58 -2.95
C ILE A 217 7.26 -8.79 -3.53
N VAL A 218 7.42 -9.75 -4.44
CA VAL A 218 8.71 -9.98 -5.10
C VAL A 218 9.11 -8.76 -5.94
N ALA A 219 8.17 -8.14 -6.66
CA ALA A 219 8.41 -6.94 -7.44
C ALA A 219 8.77 -5.73 -6.55
N GLU A 220 8.13 -5.58 -5.38
CA GLU A 220 8.45 -4.54 -4.39
C GLU A 220 9.87 -4.70 -3.85
N ILE A 221 10.23 -5.90 -3.41
CA ILE A 221 11.59 -6.21 -2.92
C ILE A 221 12.62 -5.95 -4.03
N LEU A 222 12.33 -6.41 -5.25
CA LEU A 222 13.21 -6.16 -6.39
C LEU A 222 13.35 -4.66 -6.66
N MET A 223 12.26 -3.90 -6.64
CA MET A 223 12.30 -2.46 -6.85
C MET A 223 13.14 -1.75 -5.79
N ILE A 224 12.99 -2.09 -4.51
CA ILE A 224 13.85 -1.57 -3.43
C ILE A 224 15.32 -1.85 -3.74
N LEU A 225 15.67 -3.09 -4.10
CA LEU A 225 17.05 -3.47 -4.37
C LEU A 225 17.62 -2.75 -5.59
N LEU A 226 16.83 -2.61 -6.66
CA LEU A 226 17.24 -1.90 -7.87
C LEU A 226 17.46 -0.41 -7.56
N LEU A 227 16.51 0.24 -6.90
CA LEU A 227 16.56 1.67 -6.61
C LEU A 227 17.65 2.03 -5.59
N ALA A 228 17.89 1.19 -4.58
CA ALA A 228 18.89 1.47 -3.56
C ALA A 228 20.33 1.21 -4.01
N HIS A 229 20.56 0.23 -4.90
CA HIS A 229 21.92 -0.26 -5.19
C HIS A 229 22.42 0.01 -6.62
N LEU A 230 21.54 0.27 -7.59
CA LEU A 230 21.99 0.45 -8.97
C LEU A 230 22.38 1.91 -9.29
N PRO A 231 23.56 2.14 -9.90
CA PRO A 231 24.06 3.48 -10.23
C PRO A 231 23.11 4.39 -11.07
N PRO A 232 22.33 3.89 -12.04
CA PRO A 232 21.44 4.74 -12.83
C PRO A 232 20.37 5.46 -12.00
N PHE A 233 19.91 4.85 -10.90
CA PHE A 233 18.87 5.48 -10.05
C PHE A 233 19.44 6.55 -9.12
N ARG A 234 20.74 6.49 -8.82
CA ARG A 234 21.43 7.57 -8.10
C ARG A 234 21.32 8.91 -8.83
N THR A 235 21.46 8.91 -10.15
CA THR A 235 21.39 10.13 -10.95
C THR A 235 19.95 10.54 -11.29
N LEU A 236 19.06 9.58 -11.52
CA LEU A 236 17.67 9.84 -11.92
C LEU A 236 16.74 10.20 -10.75
N LEU A 237 16.91 9.54 -9.61
CA LEU A 237 15.99 9.62 -8.46
C LEU A 237 16.64 10.15 -7.19
N GLY A 238 17.96 10.33 -7.18
CA GLY A 238 18.68 10.73 -5.97
C GLY A 238 18.59 9.65 -4.90
N THR A 239 19.04 8.43 -5.22
CA THR A 239 19.10 7.31 -4.27
C THR A 239 20.55 6.92 -3.95
N ALA A 240 20.76 6.36 -2.76
CA ALA A 240 22.07 5.88 -2.31
C ALA A 240 21.91 4.63 -1.45
N PRO A 241 22.91 3.73 -1.44
CA PRO A 241 22.87 2.56 -0.59
C PRO A 241 22.91 2.96 0.89
N PHE A 242 22.23 2.18 1.71
CA PHE A 242 22.23 2.29 3.16
C PHE A 242 22.65 0.94 3.79
N PRO A 243 23.07 0.92 5.06
CA PRO A 243 23.51 -0.32 5.71
C PRO A 243 22.46 -1.44 5.68
N THR A 244 22.89 -2.65 5.35
CA THR A 244 21.98 -3.78 5.10
C THR A 244 21.22 -4.27 6.33
N TYR A 245 21.70 -3.99 7.54
CA TYR A 245 20.99 -4.37 8.77
C TYR A 245 19.64 -3.66 8.93
N TYR A 246 19.45 -2.51 8.29
CA TYR A 246 18.16 -1.81 8.31
C TYR A 246 17.04 -2.60 7.62
N TYR A 247 17.33 -3.49 6.66
CA TYR A 247 16.30 -4.39 6.13
C TYR A 247 15.68 -5.28 7.22
N GLY A 248 16.48 -5.71 8.20
CA GLY A 248 15.99 -6.43 9.37
C GLY A 248 15.09 -5.58 10.27
N TRP A 249 15.46 -4.31 10.49
CA TRP A 249 14.64 -3.35 11.23
C TRP A 249 13.32 -3.07 10.53
N MET A 250 13.35 -2.84 9.21
CA MET A 250 12.15 -2.64 8.38
C MET A 250 11.20 -3.84 8.47
N ALA A 251 11.73 -5.07 8.40
CA ALA A 251 10.93 -6.28 8.57
C ALA A 251 10.35 -6.41 9.99
N GLY A 252 11.12 -6.03 11.02
CA GLY A 252 10.67 -5.97 12.41
C GLY A 252 9.52 -4.97 12.59
N PHE A 253 9.67 -3.76 12.08
CA PHE A 253 8.65 -2.72 12.09
C PHE A 253 7.41 -3.10 11.28
N GLY A 254 7.58 -3.71 10.11
CA GLY A 254 6.46 -4.28 9.35
C GLY A 254 5.71 -5.36 10.13
N THR A 255 6.44 -6.20 10.87
CA THR A 255 5.83 -7.20 11.76
C THR A 255 5.02 -6.52 12.88
N LEU A 256 5.53 -5.44 13.47
CA LEU A 256 4.79 -4.67 14.47
C LEU A 256 3.51 -4.03 13.90
N VAL A 257 3.54 -3.55 12.65
CA VAL A 257 2.33 -3.06 11.96
C VAL A 257 1.30 -4.18 11.83
N LEU A 258 1.72 -5.37 11.39
CA LEU A 258 0.84 -6.53 11.26
C LEU A 258 0.26 -6.97 12.61
N LEU A 259 1.09 -7.01 13.66
CA LEU A 259 0.66 -7.34 15.02
C LEU A 259 -0.31 -6.29 15.59
N GLY A 260 -0.09 -5.00 15.28
CA GLY A 260 -1.00 -3.92 15.65
C GLY A 260 -2.39 -4.12 15.06
N GLU A 261 -2.46 -4.47 13.77
CA GLU A 261 -3.75 -4.77 13.12
C GLU A 261 -4.39 -6.06 13.64
N GLU A 262 -3.61 -7.12 13.88
CA GLU A 262 -4.14 -8.35 14.46
C GLU A 262 -4.66 -8.15 15.89
N GLY A 263 -3.96 -7.34 16.68
CA GLY A 263 -4.40 -6.91 18.00
C GLY A 263 -5.73 -6.17 17.94
N ARG A 264 -5.87 -5.20 17.03
CA ARG A 264 -7.14 -4.49 16.78
C ARG A 264 -8.28 -5.46 16.43
N LYS A 265 -8.04 -6.37 15.47
CA LYS A 265 -9.04 -7.39 15.07
C LYS A 265 -9.42 -8.31 16.23
N TYR A 266 -8.44 -8.70 17.04
CA TYR A 266 -8.66 -9.53 18.23
C TYR A 266 -9.54 -8.82 19.27
N LEU A 267 -9.21 -7.56 19.58
CA LEU A 267 -9.98 -6.74 20.52
C LEU A 267 -11.41 -6.53 20.04
N ASN A 268 -11.61 -6.32 18.74
CA ASN A 268 -12.95 -6.21 18.16
C ASN A 268 -13.74 -7.51 18.31
N ARG A 269 -13.13 -8.67 18.01
CA ARG A 269 -13.80 -9.98 18.14
C ARG A 269 -14.12 -10.35 19.59
N ARG A 270 -13.26 -9.99 20.55
CA ARG A 270 -13.39 -10.40 21.95
C ARG A 270 -14.21 -9.43 22.80
N PHE A 271 -14.12 -8.13 22.51
CA PHE A 271 -14.68 -7.07 23.36
C PHE A 271 -15.56 -6.05 22.61
N GLY A 272 -15.70 -6.16 21.28
CA GLY A 272 -16.43 -5.16 20.48
C GLY A 272 -15.75 -3.78 20.43
N LEU A 273 -14.47 -3.70 20.79
CA LEU A 273 -13.68 -2.47 20.81
C LEU A 273 -12.98 -2.24 19.46
N PHE A 274 -12.81 -0.98 19.06
CA PHE A 274 -12.10 -0.58 17.83
C PHE A 274 -12.71 -1.18 16.54
N GLU A 275 -14.03 -1.15 16.44
CA GLU A 275 -14.76 -1.49 15.21
C GLU A 275 -14.51 -0.41 14.13
N LEU A 276 -13.34 -0.49 13.50
CA LEU A 276 -12.85 0.44 12.48
C LEU A 276 -13.00 -0.11 11.05
N THR A 277 -13.77 -1.17 10.87
CA THR A 277 -14.05 -1.79 9.56
C THR A 277 -15.53 -2.09 9.46
N LEU A 278 -16.17 -1.62 8.38
CA LEU A 278 -17.55 -1.97 7.97
C LEU A 278 -17.81 -3.48 8.04
#